data_AF-L1I7N6-F1
#
_entry.id   AF-L1I7N6-F1
#
_cell.length_a   1.000
_cell.length_b   1.000
_cell.length_c   1.000
_cell.angle_alpha   90.00
_cell.angle_beta   90.00
_cell.angle_gamma   90.00
#
_symmetry.space_group_name_H-M   'P 1'
#
loop_
_entity.id
_entity.type
_entity.pdbx_description
1 polymer ?
#
loop_
_entity_poly.entity_id
_entity_poly.type
_entity_poly.pdbx_seq_one_letter_code
_entity_poly.pdbx_strand_id
1 'polypeptide(L)' 'AYRVGRSELLAWLNELLQISYTKVEQCANGAAYCQIMDAIYPGEVPMKRVIFDAKLEHDCVKNYK' A
#
# COMPACT_ATOMS: atom_id res chain seq x y z
N ALA A 1 -5.13 -24.44 5.74
CA ALA A 1 -4.66 -23.07 6.01
C ALA A 1 -4.34 -22.40 4.68
N TYR A 2 -5.01 -21.31 4.34
CA TYR A 2 -4.64 -20.53 3.15
C TYR A 2 -3.38 -19.72 3.49
N ARG A 3 -2.25 -20.10 2.90
CA ARG A 3 -1.00 -19.32 2.94
C ARG A 3 -0.64 -18.98 1.51
N VAL A 4 -0.64 -17.70 1.19
CA VAL A 4 -0.25 -17.16 -0.12
C VAL A 4 1.22 -16.76 -0.04
N GLY A 5 2.00 -17.02 -1.09
CA GLY A 5 3.41 -16.68 -1.13
C GLY A 5 3.65 -15.17 -1.21
N ARG A 6 4.79 -14.68 -0.69
CA ARG A 6 5.15 -13.24 -0.75
C ARG A 6 5.17 -12.70 -2.18
N SER A 7 5.70 -13.48 -3.13
CA SER A 7 5.76 -13.10 -4.54
C SER A 7 4.38 -13.00 -5.18
N GLU A 8 3.47 -13.89 -4.80
CA GLU A 8 2.08 -13.90 -5.29
C GLU A 8 1.30 -12.71 -4.72
N LEU A 9 1.47 -12.40 -3.44
CA LEU A 9 0.89 -11.20 -2.83
C LEU A 9 1.40 -9.91 -3.48
N LEU A 10 2.69 -9.83 -3.81
CA LEU A 10 3.25 -8.68 -4.53
C LEU A 10 2.71 -8.57 -5.95
N ALA A 11 2.56 -9.69 -6.65
CA ALA A 11 1.98 -9.71 -8.00
C ALA A 11 0.53 -9.20 -7.98
N TRP A 12 -0.28 -9.71 -7.04
CA TRP A 12 -1.65 -9.23 -6.83
C TRP A 12 -1.70 -7.74 -6.50
N LEU A 13 -0.83 -7.26 -5.60
CA LEU A 13 -0.78 -5.86 -5.22
C LEU A 13 -0.45 -4.95 -6.41
N ASN A 14 0.55 -5.35 -7.21
CA ASN A 14 0.97 -4.64 -8.41
C ASN A 14 -0.17 -4.58 -9.45
N GLU A 15 -0.90 -5.69 -9.65
CA GLU A 15 -2.05 -5.73 -10.56
C GLU A 15 -3.21 -4.87 -10.05
N LEU A 16 -3.55 -4.96 -8.77
CA LEU A 16 -4.66 -4.20 -8.19
C LEU A 16 -4.43 -2.68 -8.27
N LEU A 17 -3.22 -2.24 -7.91
CA LEU A 17 -2.90 -0.82 -7.74
C LEU A 17 -2.19 -0.21 -8.94
N GLN A 18 -1.88 -1.00 -9.97
CA GLN A 18 -1.10 -0.58 -11.14
C GLN A 18 0.27 0.02 -10.73
N ILE A 19 0.98 -0.69 -9.86
CA ILE A 19 2.31 -0.31 -9.34
C ILE A 19 3.34 -1.40 -9.67
N SER A 20 4.63 -1.09 -9.43
CA SER A 20 5.75 -1.96 -9.78
C SER A 20 6.66 -2.24 -8.58
N TYR A 21 6.10 -2.78 -7.49
CA TYR A 21 6.89 -3.20 -6.33
C TYR A 21 7.63 -4.49 -6.64
N THR A 22 8.89 -4.53 -6.25
CA THR A 22 9.80 -5.68 -6.41
C THR A 22 10.15 -6.34 -5.07
N LYS A 23 9.87 -5.64 -3.97
CA LYS A 23 10.22 -6.01 -2.60
C LYS A 23 9.05 -5.69 -1.66
N VAL A 24 8.78 -6.58 -0.70
CA VAL A 24 7.68 -6.41 0.27
C VAL A 24 7.92 -5.18 1.15
N GLU A 25 9.18 -4.84 1.38
CA GLU A 25 9.63 -3.68 2.14
C GLU A 25 9.15 -2.35 1.53
N GLN A 26 8.82 -2.31 0.23
CA GLN A 26 8.24 -1.13 -0.40
C GLN A 26 6.84 -0.81 0.15
N CYS A 27 6.11 -1.80 0.68
CA CYS A 27 4.84 -1.58 1.36
C CYS A 27 4.99 -0.92 2.74
N ALA A 28 6.22 -0.82 3.28
CA ALA A 28 6.45 -0.31 4.62
C ALA A 28 6.02 1.15 4.80
N ASN A 29 5.92 1.94 3.72
CA ASN A 29 5.53 3.33 3.79
C ASN A 29 4.02 3.58 3.96
N GLY A 30 3.19 2.52 3.91
CA GLY A 30 1.76 2.58 4.19
C GLY A 30 0.86 2.98 3.02
N ALA A 31 1.39 3.58 1.94
CA ALA A 31 0.57 4.12 0.86
C ALA A 31 -0.26 3.04 0.14
N ALA A 32 0.35 1.87 -0.13
CA ALA A 32 -0.34 0.76 -0.77
C ALA A 32 -1.53 0.25 0.06
N TYR A 33 -1.43 0.28 1.40
CA TYR A 33 -2.54 -0.11 2.27
C TYR A 33 -3.67 0.91 2.25
N CYS A 34 -3.36 2.20 2.22
CA CYS A 34 -4.36 3.25 2.02
C CYS A 34 -5.13 3.05 0.70
N GLN A 35 -4.43 2.73 -0.39
CA GLN A 35 -5.07 2.47 -1.68
C GLN A 35 -5.96 1.22 -1.66
N ILE A 36 -5.53 0.13 -1.01
CA ILE A 36 -6.37 -1.07 -0.83
C ILE A 36 -7.65 -0.71 -0.08
N MET A 37 -7.54 0.06 1.01
CA MET A 37 -8.70 0.43 1.81
C MET A 37 -9.67 1.32 1.03
N ASP A 38 -9.18 2.26 0.21
CA ASP A 38 -10.02 3.10 -0.66
C ASP A 38 -10.66 2.28 -1.80
N ALA A 39 -9.99 1.24 -2.31
CA ALA A 39 -10.58 0.34 -3.31
C ALA A 39 -11.74 -0.51 -2.74
N ILE A 40 -11.70 -0.84 -1.44
CA ILE A 40 -12.77 -1.58 -0.75
C ILE A 40 -13.88 -0.64 -0.29
N TYR A 41 -13.52 0.53 0.26
CA TYR A 41 -14.42 1.53 0.82
C TYR A 41 -14.14 2.91 0.22
N PRO A 42 -14.65 3.19 -0.99
CA PRO A 42 -14.34 4.43 -1.70
C PRO A 42 -14.70 5.68 -0.89
N GLY A 43 -13.71 6.55 -0.66
CA GLY A 43 -13.90 7.84 0.01
C GLY A 43 -13.73 7.84 1.53
N GLU A 44 -13.56 6.68 2.17
CA GLU A 44 -13.29 6.59 3.63
C GLU A 44 -11.84 6.94 3.97
N VAL A 45 -10.92 6.73 3.02
CA VAL A 45 -9.51 7.09 3.19
C VAL A 45 -9.30 8.51 2.65
N PRO A 46 -8.68 9.43 3.41
CA PRO A 46 -8.38 10.77 2.92
C PRO A 46 -7.19 10.76 1.95
N MET A 47 -7.37 10.20 0.75
CA MET A 47 -6.32 9.93 -0.25
C MET A 47 -5.50 11.17 -0.64
N LYS A 48 -6.07 12.37 -0.54
CA LYS A 48 -5.34 13.64 -0.76
C LYS A 48 -4.22 13.89 0.25
N ARG A 49 -4.23 13.22 1.40
CA ARG A 49 -3.22 13.34 2.47
C ARG A 49 -2.16 12.22 2.41
N VAL A 50 -2.39 11.19 1.60
CA VAL A 50 -1.48 10.04 1.47
C VAL A 50 -0.24 10.47 0.69
N ILE A 51 0.94 10.14 1.23
CA ILE A 51 2.23 10.42 0.61
C ILE A 51 2.73 9.14 -0.05
N PHE A 52 2.56 9.03 -1.37
CA PHE A 52 2.84 7.80 -2.13
C PHE A 52 4.33 7.41 -2.18
N ASP A 53 5.23 8.39 -2.30
CA ASP A 53 6.69 8.18 -2.32
C ASP A 53 7.33 8.55 -0.97
N ALA A 54 6.65 8.23 0.14
CA ALA A 54 7.17 8.48 1.48
C ALA A 54 8.47 7.68 1.72
N LYS A 55 9.57 8.40 1.96
CA LYS A 55 10.91 7.84 2.23
C LYS A 55 11.39 8.07 3.66
N LEU A 56 10.84 9.10 4.32
CA LEU A 56 11.18 9.45 5.68
C LEU A 56 10.17 8.82 6.64
N GLU A 57 10.64 8.33 7.77
CA GLU A 57 9.79 7.66 8.77
C GLU A 57 8.58 8.49 9.18
N HIS A 58 8.78 9.80 9.39
CA HIS A 58 7.70 10.71 9.77
C HIS A 58 6.61 10.85 8.69
N ASP A 59 6.94 10.65 7.41
CA ASP A 59 5.97 10.64 6.30
C ASP A 59 5.26 9.29 6.21
N CYS A 60 5.99 8.18 6.41
CA CYS A 60 5.38 6.85 6.50
C CYS A 60 4.34 6.80 7.63
N VAL A 61 4.65 7.38 8.80
CA VAL A 61 3.72 7.46 9.94
C VAL A 61 2.45 8.23 9.59
N LYS A 62 2.49 9.24 8.71
CA LYS A 62 1.29 9.97 8.28
C LYS A 62 0.33 9.07 7.47
N ASN A 63 0.85 8.10 6.71
CA ASN A 63 0.01 7.18 5.95
C ASN A 63 -0.70 6.15 6.85
N TYR A 64 -0.13 5.81 8.01
CA TYR A 64 -0.73 4.87 8.96
C TYR A 64 -1.68 5.52 9.98
N LYS A 65 -1.78 6.85 10.00
CA LYS A 65 -2.65 7.61 10.90
C LYS A 65 -3.91 8.07 10.20
#